data_AF-A0AAI9WAX5-F1
#
_entry.id   AF-A0AAI9WAX5-F1
#
_cell.length_a   1.000
_cell.length_b   1.000
_cell.length_c   1.000
_cell.angle_alpha   90.00
_cell.angle_beta   90.00
_cell.angle_gamma   90.00
#
_symmetry.space_group_name_H-M   'P 1'
#
loop_
_entity.id
_entity.type
_entity.pdbx_description
1 polymer ?
#
loop_
_entity_poly.entity_id
_entity_poly.type
_entity_poly.pdbx_seq_one_letter_code
_entity_poly.pdbx_strand_id
1 'polypeptide(L)'
;MIQNTVNRAGEKVLGIIGIVFNILAMALIGFAMVSYSTMPEMRQFMEEEMLADPTITNPEDVQLMLDMMSSGFNVVGWVTIALLALSTILAIVALINLRKKGKASIAGVFFIIAGLFAGLLSLTSILFYIAAIMCFVRKPRIESNQNLRGDDFKYQEDQLHRKEDSLRNDDTTIRNDDDTPYRPL
;
A
#
# COMPACT_ATOMS: atom_id res chain seq x y z
N MET A 1 27.45 -10.34 4.38
CA MET A 1 26.86 -9.28 3.54
C MET A 1 25.47 -8.95 4.08
N ILE A 2 25.27 -7.74 4.61
CA ILE A 2 23.96 -7.28 5.11
C ILE A 2 23.24 -6.62 3.94
N GLN A 3 22.28 -7.32 3.35
CA GLN A 3 21.49 -6.82 2.23
C GLN A 3 20.41 -5.89 2.78
N ASN A 4 20.69 -4.58 2.83
CA ASN A 4 19.69 -3.56 3.18
C ASN A 4 18.71 -3.36 2.02
N THR A 5 17.80 -4.31 1.84
CA THR A 5 16.62 -4.13 1.01
C THR A 5 15.75 -3.05 1.68
N VAL A 6 15.83 -1.79 1.21
CA VAL A 6 14.87 -0.74 1.63
C VAL A 6 13.46 -1.29 1.55
N ASN A 7 12.89 -1.57 2.71
CA ASN A 7 11.73 -2.43 2.83
C ASN A 7 10.51 -1.65 2.30
N ARG A 8 9.64 -2.28 1.52
CA ARG A 8 8.30 -1.73 1.20
C ARG A 8 7.35 -1.89 2.40
N ALA A 9 7.89 -1.74 3.61
CA ALA A 9 7.18 -1.96 4.86
C ALA A 9 6.21 -0.80 5.14
N GLY A 10 6.64 0.46 4.95
CA GLY A 10 5.79 1.64 5.22
C GLY A 10 4.47 1.64 4.46
N GLU A 11 4.51 1.44 3.12
CA GLU A 11 3.30 1.36 2.28
C GLU A 11 2.38 0.21 2.70
N LYS A 12 2.95 -0.97 3.00
CA LYS A 12 2.17 -2.15 3.44
C LYS A 12 1.55 -1.94 4.81
N VAL A 13 2.31 -1.44 5.77
CA VAL A 13 1.86 -1.19 7.14
C VAL A 13 0.76 -0.14 7.13
N LEU A 14 0.92 0.96 6.39
CA LEU A 14 -0.09 2.00 6.33
C LEU A 14 -1.38 1.53 5.63
N GLY A 15 -1.27 0.74 4.56
CA GLY A 15 -2.42 0.11 3.91
C GLY A 15 -3.16 -0.87 4.83
N ILE A 16 -2.42 -1.69 5.59
CA ILE A 16 -3.00 -2.62 6.58
C ILE A 16 -3.69 -1.86 7.70
N ILE A 17 -3.06 -0.82 8.26
CA ILE A 17 -3.66 0.03 9.29
C ILE A 17 -4.95 0.66 8.77
N GLY A 18 -4.95 1.21 7.56
CA GLY A 18 -6.15 1.76 6.93
C GLY A 18 -7.29 0.74 6.81
N ILE A 19 -7.00 -0.50 6.39
CA ILE A 19 -7.98 -1.59 6.31
C ILE A 19 -8.56 -1.91 7.69
N VAL A 20 -7.70 -2.03 8.71
CA VAL A 20 -8.14 -2.32 10.10
C VAL A 20 -9.07 -1.23 10.61
N PHE A 21 -8.72 0.04 10.44
CA PHE A 21 -9.59 1.15 10.82
C PHE A 21 -10.89 1.15 10.02
N ASN A 22 -10.88 0.73 8.75
CA ASN A 22 -12.08 0.67 7.92
C ASN A 22 -13.06 -0.39 8.41
N ILE A 23 -12.55 -1.57 8.77
CA ILE A 23 -13.33 -2.64 9.39
C ILE A 23 -13.85 -2.19 10.75
N LEU A 24 -13.03 -1.51 11.55
CA LEU A 24 -13.43 -0.99 12.86
C LEU A 24 -14.54 0.07 12.73
N ALA A 25 -14.44 1.00 11.77
CA ALA A 25 -15.48 1.98 11.49
C ALA A 25 -16.79 1.30 11.06
N MET A 26 -16.71 0.30 10.19
CA MET A 26 -17.87 -0.50 9.77
C MET A 26 -18.53 -1.23 10.95
N ALA A 27 -17.73 -1.82 11.83
CA ALA A 27 -18.22 -2.49 13.04
C ALA A 27 -18.88 -1.50 14.01
N LEU A 28 -18.30 -0.31 14.21
CA LEU A 28 -18.88 0.73 15.06
C LEU A 28 -20.22 1.25 14.52
N ILE A 29 -20.29 1.51 13.21
CA ILE A 29 -21.54 1.95 12.56
C ILE A 29 -22.59 0.85 12.66
N GLY A 30 -22.24 -0.39 12.32
CA GLY A 30 -23.16 -1.52 12.43
C GLY A 30 -23.65 -1.74 13.87
N PHE A 31 -22.75 -1.66 14.85
CA PHE A 31 -23.10 -1.76 16.26
C PHE A 31 -24.03 -0.62 16.71
N ALA A 32 -23.75 0.62 16.30
CA ALA A 32 -24.60 1.77 16.62
C ALA A 32 -26.00 1.63 16.02
N MET A 33 -26.11 1.14 14.78
CA MET A 33 -27.40 0.90 14.12
C MET A 33 -28.22 -0.19 14.82
N VAL A 34 -27.59 -1.31 15.15
CA VAL A 34 -28.26 -2.40 15.88
C VAL A 34 -28.67 -1.92 17.27
N SER A 35 -27.79 -1.20 17.97
CA SER A 35 -28.11 -0.65 19.29
C SER A 35 -29.32 0.28 19.22
N TYR A 36 -29.38 1.18 18.23
CA TYR A 36 -30.51 2.08 18.02
C TYR A 36 -31.80 1.33 17.69
N SER A 37 -31.76 0.28 16.88
CA SER A 37 -32.96 -0.50 16.55
C SER A 37 -33.48 -1.34 17.71
N THR A 38 -32.60 -1.72 18.64
CA THR A 38 -32.95 -2.53 19.83
C THR A 38 -33.41 -1.73 21.05
N MET A 39 -33.36 -0.39 20.99
CA MET A 39 -33.73 0.50 22.10
C MET A 39 -35.06 1.22 21.81
N PRO A 40 -36.23 0.55 21.99
CA PRO A 40 -37.53 1.18 21.76
C PRO A 40 -37.81 2.33 22.74
N GLU A 41 -37.23 2.28 23.94
CA GLU A 41 -37.36 3.34 24.96
C GLU A 41 -36.82 4.69 24.47
N MET A 42 -35.74 4.68 23.69
CA MET A 42 -35.19 5.92 23.07
C MET A 42 -36.16 6.52 22.07
N ARG A 43 -36.90 5.69 21.32
CA ARG A 43 -37.92 6.18 20.38
C ARG A 43 -39.11 6.76 21.12
N GLN A 44 -39.58 6.09 22.17
CA GLN A 44 -40.70 6.54 22.99
C GLN A 44 -40.36 7.86 23.71
N PHE A 45 -39.15 7.98 24.26
CA PHE A 45 -38.68 9.22 24.87
C PHE A 45 -38.65 10.38 23.88
N MET A 46 -38.15 10.16 22.65
CA MET A 46 -38.18 11.20 21.61
C MET A 46 -39.60 11.57 21.18
N GLU A 47 -40.52 10.60 21.12
CA GLU A 47 -41.93 10.85 20.79
C GLU A 47 -42.62 11.68 21.88
N GLU A 48 -42.44 11.35 23.15
CA GLU A 48 -43.00 12.09 24.28
C GLU A 48 -42.47 13.54 24.35
N GLU A 49 -41.16 13.73 24.15
CA GLU A 49 -40.53 15.06 24.15
C GLU A 49 -41.08 15.93 23.00
N MET A 50 -41.28 15.33 21.82
CA MET A 50 -41.84 16.03 20.66
C MET A 50 -43.33 16.35 20.82
N LEU A 51 -44.11 15.45 21.41
CA LEU A 51 -45.52 15.69 21.70
C LEU A 51 -45.75 16.73 22.80
N ALA A 52 -44.75 16.97 23.64
CA ALA A 52 -44.77 18.05 24.63
C ALA A 52 -44.53 19.45 24.03
N ASP A 53 -44.10 19.55 22.77
CA ASP A 53 -43.88 20.82 22.09
C ASP A 53 -45.21 21.46 21.62
N PRO A 54 -45.54 22.68 22.07
CA PRO A 54 -46.80 23.37 21.71
C PRO A 54 -46.91 23.73 20.22
N THR A 55 -45.84 23.59 19.43
CA THR A 55 -45.86 23.80 17.97
C THR A 55 -46.38 22.59 17.20
N ILE A 56 -46.39 21.41 17.82
CA ILE A 56 -46.94 20.20 17.22
C ILE A 56 -48.48 20.26 17.28
N THR A 57 -49.09 20.30 16.11
CA THR A 57 -50.55 20.45 15.98
C THR A 57 -51.26 19.09 15.88
N ASN A 58 -50.61 18.07 15.30
CA ASN A 58 -51.13 16.71 15.23
C ASN A 58 -50.10 15.69 15.73
N PRO A 59 -50.51 14.71 16.54
CA PRO A 59 -49.63 13.65 17.01
C PRO A 59 -49.20 12.69 15.90
N GLU A 60 -50.02 12.50 14.86
CA GLU A 60 -49.67 11.65 13.70
C GLU A 60 -48.46 12.20 12.92
N ASP A 61 -48.29 13.52 12.87
CA ASP A 61 -47.17 14.17 12.17
C ASP A 61 -45.82 13.84 12.83
N VAL A 62 -45.80 13.72 14.17
CA VAL A 62 -44.61 13.34 14.94
C VAL A 62 -44.19 11.91 14.61
N GLN A 63 -45.15 11.00 14.55
CA GLN A 63 -44.91 9.59 14.28
C GLN A 63 -44.37 9.38 12.86
N LEU A 64 -44.96 10.08 11.88
CA LEU A 64 -44.48 10.11 10.50
C LEU A 64 -43.04 10.66 10.41
N MET A 65 -42.74 11.74 11.15
CA MET A 65 -41.40 12.34 11.16
C MET A 65 -40.34 11.40 11.75
N LEU A 66 -40.63 10.74 12.88
CA LEU A 66 -39.74 9.78 13.52
C LEU A 66 -39.51 8.55 12.63
N ASP A 67 -40.55 8.05 11.97
CA ASP A 67 -40.40 6.93 11.04
C ASP A 67 -39.59 7.32 9.80
N MET A 68 -39.82 8.49 9.21
CA MET A 68 -38.99 9.00 8.11
C MET A 68 -37.52 9.18 8.52
N MET A 69 -37.27 9.75 9.70
CA MET A 69 -35.92 9.92 10.24
C MET A 69 -35.24 8.57 10.45
N SER A 70 -35.94 7.63 11.09
CA SER A 70 -35.37 6.32 11.41
C SER A 70 -35.14 5.45 10.17
N SER A 71 -36.05 5.51 9.19
CA SER A 71 -35.89 4.86 7.89
C SER A 71 -34.74 5.47 7.10
N GLY A 72 -34.65 6.81 7.06
CA GLY A 72 -33.54 7.53 6.42
C GLY A 72 -32.19 7.16 7.04
N PHE A 73 -32.10 7.13 8.37
CA PHE A 73 -30.88 6.76 9.08
C PHE A 73 -30.48 5.29 8.81
N ASN A 74 -31.46 4.38 8.74
CA ASN A 74 -31.22 3.00 8.36
C ASN A 74 -30.67 2.88 6.94
N VAL A 75 -31.32 3.51 5.96
CA VAL A 75 -30.87 3.46 4.55
C VAL A 75 -29.47 4.05 4.41
N VAL A 76 -29.22 5.23 4.97
CA VAL A 76 -27.90 5.89 4.90
C VAL A 76 -26.83 5.05 5.59
N GLY A 77 -27.13 4.45 6.74
CA GLY A 77 -26.20 3.59 7.46
C GLY A 77 -25.82 2.35 6.65
N TRP A 78 -26.79 1.63 6.08
CA TRP A 78 -26.52 0.47 5.22
C TRP A 78 -25.76 0.83 3.94
N VAL A 79 -26.11 1.95 3.30
CA VAL A 79 -25.38 2.45 2.12
C VAL A 79 -23.93 2.78 2.48
N THR A 80 -23.70 3.39 3.65
CA THR A 80 -22.36 3.73 4.14
C THR A 80 -21.54 2.47 4.43
N ILE A 81 -22.14 1.45 5.07
CA ILE A 81 -21.51 0.14 5.27
C ILE A 81 -21.14 -0.50 3.93
N ALA A 82 -22.04 -0.45 2.94
CA ALA A 82 -21.77 -0.98 1.60
C ALA A 82 -20.62 -0.25 0.90
N LEU A 83 -20.55 1.09 1.02
CA LEU A 83 -19.43 1.90 0.51
C LEU A 83 -18.10 1.54 1.18
N LEU A 84 -18.10 1.41 2.52
CA LEU A 84 -16.94 1.00 3.29
C LEU A 84 -16.48 -0.42 2.92
N ALA A 85 -17.41 -1.33 2.66
CA ALA A 85 -17.10 -2.68 2.20
C ALA A 85 -16.45 -2.67 0.82
N LEU A 86 -17.00 -1.90 -0.12
CA LEU A 86 -16.41 -1.71 -1.44
C LEU A 86 -15.01 -1.11 -1.35
N SER A 87 -14.85 -0.05 -0.55
CA SER A 87 -13.55 0.56 -0.25
C SER A 87 -12.54 -0.45 0.27
N THR A 88 -12.96 -1.33 1.19
CA THR A 88 -12.10 -2.39 1.76
C THR A 88 -11.62 -3.37 0.69
N ILE A 89 -12.50 -3.78 -0.23
CA ILE A 89 -12.13 -4.67 -1.35
C ILE A 89 -11.06 -4.01 -2.22
N LEU A 90 -11.24 -2.72 -2.56
CA LEU A 90 -10.25 -1.98 -3.34
C LEU A 90 -8.91 -1.85 -2.62
N ALA A 91 -8.93 -1.58 -1.31
CA ALA A 91 -7.72 -1.50 -0.49
C ALA A 91 -6.98 -2.85 -0.44
N ILE A 92 -7.70 -3.97 -0.38
CA ILE A 92 -7.09 -5.31 -0.45
C ILE A 92 -6.44 -5.55 -1.83
N VAL A 93 -7.14 -5.20 -2.92
CA VAL A 93 -6.58 -5.31 -4.29
C VAL A 93 -5.33 -4.43 -4.43
N ALA A 94 -5.33 -3.22 -3.86
CA ALA A 94 -4.15 -2.35 -3.81
C ALA A 94 -2.99 -3.03 -3.07
N LEU A 95 -3.24 -3.62 -1.89
CA LEU A 95 -2.23 -4.30 -1.08
C LEU A 95 -1.63 -5.52 -1.79
N ILE A 96 -2.44 -6.29 -2.52
CA ILE A 96 -1.97 -7.43 -3.33
C ILE A 96 -1.10 -6.93 -4.49
N ASN A 97 -1.53 -5.87 -5.19
CA ASN A 97 -0.74 -5.27 -6.28
C ASN A 97 0.59 -4.70 -5.79
N LEU A 98 0.64 -4.20 -4.56
CA LEU A 98 1.87 -3.72 -3.91
C LEU A 98 2.90 -4.84 -3.68
N ARG A 99 2.45 -6.10 -3.56
CA ARG A 99 3.35 -7.26 -3.47
C ARG A 99 3.98 -7.64 -4.82
N LYS A 100 3.37 -7.30 -5.96
CA LYS A 100 3.92 -7.60 -7.29
C LYS A 100 4.97 -6.55 -7.67
N LYS A 101 6.19 -7.01 -7.97
CA LYS A 101 7.31 -6.15 -8.40
C LYS A 101 6.89 -5.30 -9.61
N GLY A 102 7.15 -3.99 -9.56
CA GLY A 102 6.92 -3.05 -10.67
C GLY A 102 5.54 -2.37 -10.74
N LYS A 103 4.51 -2.81 -9.99
CA LYS A 103 3.13 -2.27 -10.09
C LYS A 103 2.72 -1.31 -8.97
N ALA A 104 3.68 -0.64 -8.35
CA ALA A 104 3.42 0.25 -7.21
C ALA A 104 2.51 1.44 -7.56
N SER A 105 2.66 2.00 -8.77
CA SER A 105 1.82 3.11 -9.26
C SER A 105 0.34 2.71 -9.39
N ILE A 106 0.07 1.48 -9.83
CA ILE A 106 -1.29 0.94 -9.95
C ILE A 106 -1.92 0.77 -8.56
N ALA A 107 -1.17 0.30 -7.57
CA ALA A 107 -1.64 0.19 -6.19
C ALA A 107 -2.02 1.56 -5.59
N GLY A 108 -1.27 2.62 -5.91
CA GLY A 108 -1.58 3.98 -5.47
C GLY A 108 -2.94 4.48 -5.97
N VAL A 109 -3.26 4.25 -7.25
CA VAL A 109 -4.57 4.61 -7.83
C VAL A 109 -5.70 3.88 -7.11
N PHE A 110 -5.54 2.58 -6.83
CA PHE A 110 -6.55 1.82 -6.08
C PHE A 110 -6.74 2.35 -4.65
N PHE A 111 -5.69 2.84 -3.98
CA PHE A 111 -5.82 3.50 -2.69
C PHE A 111 -6.53 4.86 -2.76
N ILE A 112 -6.32 5.65 -3.81
CA ILE A 112 -7.11 6.90 -4.02
C ILE A 112 -8.59 6.56 -4.14
N ILE A 113 -8.93 5.58 -4.99
CA ILE A 113 -10.32 5.18 -5.22
C ILE A 113 -10.92 4.58 -3.93
N ALA A 114 -10.16 3.75 -3.21
CA ALA A 114 -10.58 3.23 -1.91
C ALA A 114 -10.83 4.36 -0.89
N GLY A 115 -9.94 5.38 -0.82
CA GLY A 115 -10.11 6.56 0.01
C GLY A 115 -11.36 7.37 -0.34
N LEU A 116 -11.65 7.53 -1.64
CA LEU A 116 -12.86 8.20 -2.11
C LEU A 116 -14.13 7.50 -1.61
N PHE A 117 -14.19 6.17 -1.72
CA PHE A 117 -15.34 5.39 -1.23
C PHE A 117 -15.39 5.27 0.30
N ALA A 118 -14.26 5.38 1.00
CA ALA A 118 -14.22 5.47 2.46
C ALA A 118 -14.70 6.84 2.99
N GLY A 119 -14.95 7.81 2.10
CA GLY A 119 -15.45 9.14 2.42
C GLY A 119 -14.34 10.18 2.57
N LEU A 120 -14.51 11.36 1.97
CA LEU A 120 -13.46 12.36 1.78
C LEU A 120 -12.75 12.84 3.07
N LEU A 121 -13.42 12.77 4.22
CA LEU A 121 -12.93 13.27 5.52
C LEU A 121 -12.84 12.18 6.60
N SER A 122 -13.08 10.92 6.25
CA SER A 122 -12.93 9.83 7.21
C SER A 122 -11.46 9.65 7.61
N LEU A 123 -11.22 9.30 8.88
CA LEU A 123 -9.89 8.88 9.35
C LEU A 123 -9.30 7.77 8.47
N THR A 124 -10.14 6.89 7.95
CA THR A 124 -9.73 5.77 7.09
C THR A 124 -9.30 6.23 5.70
N SER A 125 -9.96 7.24 5.12
CA SER A 125 -9.61 7.75 3.80
C SER A 125 -8.30 8.53 3.81
N ILE A 126 -8.04 9.27 4.88
CA ILE A 126 -6.77 9.98 5.07
C ILE A 126 -5.59 9.00 5.05
N LEU A 127 -5.72 7.86 5.75
CA LEU A 127 -4.70 6.80 5.73
C LEU A 127 -4.50 6.22 4.32
N PHE A 128 -5.58 6.01 3.57
CA PHE A 128 -5.51 5.55 2.18
C PHE A 128 -4.88 6.59 1.24
N TYR A 129 -5.15 7.88 1.41
CA TYR A 129 -4.51 8.93 0.62
C TYR A 129 -3.02 9.03 0.90
N ILE A 130 -2.58 8.94 2.16
CA ILE A 130 -1.15 8.93 2.48
C ILE A 130 -0.47 7.68 1.87
N ALA A 131 -1.13 6.51 1.91
CA ALA A 131 -0.63 5.29 1.27
C ALA A 131 -0.53 5.43 -0.25
N ALA A 132 -1.50 6.10 -0.88
CA ALA A 132 -1.48 6.40 -2.31
C ALA A 132 -0.34 7.34 -2.69
N ILE A 133 -0.15 8.43 -1.92
CA ILE A 133 0.94 9.38 -2.14
C ILE A 133 2.30 8.67 -1.97
N MET A 134 2.47 7.82 -0.96
CA MET A 134 3.69 7.01 -0.82
C MET A 134 3.93 6.06 -2.00
N CYS A 135 2.87 5.50 -2.60
CA CYS A 135 2.97 4.67 -3.80
C CYS A 135 3.42 5.47 -5.04
N PHE A 136 3.04 6.75 -5.15
CA PHE A 136 3.43 7.62 -6.28
C PHE A 136 4.79 8.29 -6.10
N VAL A 137 5.08 8.77 -4.89
CA VAL A 137 6.32 9.50 -4.58
C VAL A 137 7.54 8.57 -4.63
N ARG A 138 7.36 7.29 -4.31
CA ARG A 138 8.47 6.35 -4.32
C ARG A 138 8.76 5.89 -5.73
N LYS A 139 9.87 6.37 -6.31
CA LYS A 139 10.41 5.90 -7.59
C LYS A 139 10.33 4.37 -7.65
N PRO A 140 9.71 3.77 -8.69
CA PRO A 140 9.79 2.34 -8.87
C PRO A 140 11.27 2.00 -8.85
N ARG A 141 11.67 1.03 -8.02
CA ARG A 141 12.99 0.46 -8.19
C ARG A 141 13.01 -0.02 -9.63
N ILE A 142 13.73 0.70 -10.47
CA ILE A 142 14.36 0.12 -11.64
C ILE A 142 15.16 -1.00 -10.98
N GLU A 143 14.69 -2.24 -11.06
CA GLU A 143 15.60 -3.37 -11.09
C GLU A 143 16.45 -3.09 -12.33
N SER A 144 17.41 -2.17 -12.17
CA SER A 144 18.58 -2.22 -13.00
C SER A 144 19.08 -3.61 -12.69
N ASN A 145 19.28 -4.37 -13.76
CA ASN A 145 20.25 -5.45 -13.78
C ASN A 145 21.57 -4.91 -13.18
N GLN A 146 21.63 -4.79 -11.84
CA GLN A 146 22.82 -4.46 -11.07
C GLN A 146 23.68 -5.71 -10.88
N ASN A 147 23.37 -6.78 -11.59
CA ASN A 147 24.27 -7.92 -11.80
C ASN A 147 24.96 -7.87 -13.17
N LEU A 148 24.79 -6.83 -14.00
CA LEU A 148 25.44 -6.71 -15.33
C LEU A 148 26.27 -5.42 -15.48
N ARG A 149 26.57 -4.70 -14.38
CA ARG A 149 27.44 -3.50 -14.42
C ARG A 149 28.56 -3.48 -13.38
N GLY A 150 28.51 -4.36 -12.39
CA GLY A 150 29.59 -4.54 -11.41
C GLY A 150 30.58 -5.65 -11.77
N ASP A 151 30.14 -6.63 -12.55
CA ASP A 151 30.96 -7.79 -12.89
C ASP A 151 31.89 -7.54 -14.09
N ASP A 152 31.48 -6.75 -15.09
CA ASP A 152 32.32 -6.43 -16.26
C ASP A 152 33.62 -5.70 -15.90
N PHE A 153 33.58 -4.77 -14.93
CA PHE A 153 34.79 -4.09 -14.46
C PHE A 153 35.76 -5.04 -13.75
N LYS A 154 35.22 -6.02 -13.01
CA LYS A 154 36.03 -6.95 -12.23
C LYS A 154 36.73 -7.99 -13.13
N TYR A 155 36.06 -8.50 -14.16
CA TYR A 155 36.71 -9.36 -15.15
C TYR A 155 37.76 -8.61 -15.96
N GLN A 156 37.57 -7.31 -16.22
CA GLN A 156 38.51 -6.51 -16.99
C GLN A 156 39.79 -6.18 -16.20
N GLU A 157 39.71 -5.89 -14.90
CA GLU A 157 40.87 -5.73 -14.02
C GLU A 157 41.64 -7.05 -13.84
N ASP A 158 40.93 -8.17 -13.62
CA ASP A 158 41.56 -9.48 -13.48
C ASP A 158 42.31 -9.91 -14.75
N GLN A 159 41.80 -9.55 -15.93
CA GLN A 159 42.50 -9.81 -17.20
C GLN A 159 43.71 -8.90 -17.43
N LEU A 160 43.70 -7.66 -16.94
CA LEU A 160 44.87 -6.77 -17.01
C LEU A 160 46.00 -7.27 -16.10
N HIS A 161 45.68 -7.61 -14.85
CA HIS A 161 46.66 -8.16 -13.90
C HIS A 161 47.26 -9.49 -14.39
N ARG A 162 46.43 -10.39 -14.94
CA ARG A 162 46.92 -11.65 -15.52
C ARG A 162 47.84 -11.42 -16.71
N LYS A 163 47.60 -10.39 -17.52
CA LYS A 163 48.44 -10.07 -18.69
C LYS A 163 49.79 -9.48 -18.28
N GLU A 164 49.80 -8.62 -17.27
CA GLU A 164 51.05 -8.09 -16.68
C GLU A 164 51.91 -9.20 -16.07
N ASP A 165 51.30 -10.16 -15.36
CA ASP A 165 52.03 -11.30 -14.80
C ASP A 165 52.60 -12.23 -15.89
N SER A 166 51.90 -12.42 -17.00
CA SER A 166 52.43 -13.20 -18.13
C SER A 166 53.58 -12.49 -18.86
N LEU A 167 53.53 -11.16 -19.00
CA LEU A 167 54.58 -10.39 -19.65
C LEU A 167 55.86 -10.32 -18.80
N ARG A 168 55.72 -10.31 -17.46
CA ARG A 168 56.86 -10.30 -16.53
C ARG A 168 57.60 -11.64 -16.46
N ASN A 169 56.98 -12.74 -16.88
CA ASN A 169 57.60 -14.06 -16.87
C ASN A 169 58.33 -14.40 -18.18
N ASP A 170 57.93 -13.79 -19.31
CA ASP A 170 58.56 -13.98 -20.62
C ASP A 170 59.89 -13.23 -20.79
N ASP A 171 60.14 -12.17 -20.01
CA ASP A 171 61.40 -11.40 -20.11
C ASP A 171 62.60 -12.11 -19.46
N THR A 172 62.37 -13.23 -18.76
CA THR A 172 63.41 -14.01 -18.07
C THR A 172 63.89 -15.26 -18.81
N THR A 173 63.33 -15.61 -19.98
CA THR A 173 63.66 -16.86 -20.70
C THR A 173 64.39 -16.67 -22.02
N ILE A 174 64.65 -15.43 -22.48
CA ILE A 174 65.44 -15.17 -23.70
C ILE A 174 66.85 -14.70 -23.34
N ARG A 175 67.65 -15.61 -22.77
CA ARG A 175 69.12 -15.49 -22.78
C ARG A 175 69.70 -16.82 -22.38
N ASN A 176 69.96 -17.66 -23.38
CA ASN A 176 71.02 -18.68 -23.45
C ASN A 176 70.59 -19.65 -24.52
N ASP A 177 70.93 -19.36 -25.78
CA ASP A 177 71.14 -20.36 -26.83
C ASP A 177 71.53 -19.58 -28.09
N ASP A 178 72.81 -19.25 -28.20
CA ASP A 178 73.48 -18.97 -29.48
C ASP A 178 74.99 -18.87 -29.23
N ASP A 179 75.66 -20.03 -29.13
CA ASP A 179 77.08 -20.16 -29.43
C ASP A 179 77.28 -21.47 -30.20
N THR A 180 77.22 -21.37 -31.53
CA THR A 180 77.95 -22.27 -32.45
C THR A 180 79.24 -21.55 -32.88
N PRO A 181 80.28 -22.17 -33.48
CA PRO A 181 80.41 -23.54 -34.00
C PRO A 181 81.75 -24.23 -33.65
N TYR A 182 81.88 -25.55 -33.83
CA TYR A 182 83.06 -26.12 -34.50
C TYR A 182 82.84 -27.59 -34.89
N ARG A 183 82.96 -27.87 -36.20
CA ARG A 183 83.34 -29.16 -36.78
C ARG A 183 84.79 -28.99 -37.29
N PRO A 184 85.69 -29.96 -37.12
CA PRO A 184 86.09 -30.68 -38.32
C PRO A 184 86.39 -32.18 -38.12
N LEU A 185 86.12 -32.87 -39.24
CA LEU A 185 86.64 -34.12 -39.82
C LEU A 185 86.56 -35.41 -38.99
#